data_AF-A0A2V6LNR0-F1
#
_entry.id   AF-A0A2V6LNR0-F1
#
_cell.length_a   1.000
_cell.length_b   1.000
_cell.length_c   1.000
_cell.angle_alpha   90.00
_cell.angle_beta   90.00
_cell.angle_gamma   90.00
#
_symmetry.space_group_name_H-M   'P 1'
#
loop_
_entity.id
_entity.type
_entity.pdbx_description
1 polymer ?
#
loop_
_entity_poly.entity_id
_entity_poly.type
_entity_poly.pdbx_seq_one_letter_code
_entity_poly.pdbx_strand_id
1 'polypeptide(L)'
;MLRAVNDLNDELSRQGRAPIQIGIGIHSGPAIVGSVGSPQRLEFTAIGNTVNVASRIQGLTKTVGRPLLVTAAVRDRSADSFTFTELPPQEVRGIEGRVMIFAVTLPTATNPKSQAPNPK
;
A
#
# COMPACT_ATOMS: atom_id res chain seq x y z
N MET A 1 1.26 7.99 -4.30
CA MET A 1 0.46 6.97 -5.03
C MET A 1 -1.03 7.10 -4.75
N LEU A 2 -1.53 6.91 -3.51
CA LEU A 2 -2.98 6.98 -3.24
C LEU A 2 -3.64 8.31 -3.66
N ARG A 3 -2.96 9.46 -3.44
CA ARG A 3 -3.44 10.75 -3.95
C ARG A 3 -3.61 10.76 -5.48
N ALA A 4 -2.60 10.32 -6.22
CA ALA A 4 -2.67 10.25 -7.68
C ALA A 4 -3.78 9.31 -8.20
N VAL A 5 -4.08 8.21 -7.48
CA VAL A 5 -5.23 7.35 -7.82
C VAL A 5 -6.56 8.05 -7.54
N ASN A 6 -6.66 8.83 -6.47
CA ASN A 6 -7.85 9.64 -6.22
C ASN A 6 -8.04 10.69 -7.32
N ASP A 7 -6.98 11.40 -7.69
CA ASP A 7 -7.03 12.39 -8.77
C ASP A 7 -7.45 11.75 -10.11
N LEU A 8 -6.95 10.54 -10.39
CA LEU A 8 -7.36 9.75 -11.56
C LEU A 8 -8.82 9.31 -11.47
N ASN A 9 -9.29 8.90 -10.30
CA ASN A 9 -10.68 8.51 -10.10
C ASN A 9 -11.65 9.69 -10.29
N ASP A 10 -11.24 10.91 -9.95
CA ASP A 10 -12.02 12.12 -10.22
C ASP A 10 -12.16 12.37 -11.73
N GLU A 11 -11.11 12.14 -12.51
CA GLU A 11 -11.17 12.18 -13.99
C GLU A 11 -12.04 11.07 -14.56
N LEU A 12 -11.86 9.82 -14.10
CA LEU A 12 -12.66 8.69 -14.56
C LEU A 12 -14.15 8.91 -14.29
N SER A 13 -14.49 9.45 -13.12
CA SER A 13 -15.87 9.77 -12.75
C SER A 13 -16.47 10.82 -13.69
N ARG A 14 -15.70 11.86 -14.05
CA ARG A 14 -16.14 12.87 -15.04
C ARG A 14 -16.38 12.28 -16.43
N GLN A 15 -15.72 11.18 -16.77
CA GLN A 15 -15.91 10.44 -18.01
C GLN A 15 -17.01 9.35 -17.91
N GLY A 16 -17.74 9.27 -16.79
CA GLY A 16 -18.76 8.23 -16.56
C GLY A 16 -18.17 6.81 -16.40
N ARG A 17 -16.89 6.70 -16.06
CA ARG A 17 -16.18 5.43 -15.89
C ARG A 17 -16.10 5.05 -14.41
N ALA A 18 -16.08 3.74 -14.15
CA ALA A 18 -15.93 3.23 -12.80
C ALA A 18 -14.56 3.59 -12.18
N PRO A 19 -14.51 3.90 -10.87
CA PRO A 19 -13.26 4.19 -10.17
C PRO A 19 -12.39 2.92 -10.05
N ILE A 20 -11.08 3.15 -9.92
CA ILE A 20 -10.08 2.11 -9.70
C ILE A 20 -9.73 2.06 -8.22
N GLN A 21 -9.58 0.85 -7.69
CA GLN A 21 -9.09 0.60 -6.33
C GLN A 21 -7.69 -0.02 -6.38
N ILE A 22 -6.81 0.43 -5.49
CA ILE A 22 -5.48 -0.14 -5.32
C ILE A 22 -5.24 -0.55 -3.86
N GLY A 23 -4.42 -1.58 -3.69
CA GLY A 23 -3.88 -1.99 -2.39
C GLY A 23 -2.37 -1.80 -2.37
N ILE A 24 -1.84 -1.28 -1.27
CA ILE A 24 -0.42 -1.07 -1.04
C ILE A 24 -0.03 -1.78 0.25
N GLY A 25 0.97 -2.65 0.17
CA GLY A 25 1.60 -3.29 1.32
C GLY A 25 3.07 -2.92 1.39
N ILE A 26 3.53 -2.45 2.54
CA ILE A 26 4.93 -2.09 2.76
C ILE A 26 5.51 -2.95 3.88
N HIS A 27 6.65 -3.56 3.59
CA HIS A 27 7.43 -4.32 4.56
C HIS A 27 8.92 -3.98 4.40
N SER A 28 9.66 -4.08 5.49
CA SER A 28 11.12 -3.85 5.52
C SER A 28 11.81 -5.03 6.17
N GLY A 29 12.87 -5.50 5.53
CA GLY A 29 13.65 -6.65 5.94
C GLY A 29 14.84 -6.88 5.00
N PRO A 30 15.71 -7.85 5.30
CA PRO A 30 16.87 -8.16 4.46
C PRO A 30 16.44 -8.73 3.11
N ALA A 31 17.11 -8.33 2.04
CA ALA A 31 16.94 -8.86 0.69
C ALA A 31 18.26 -8.77 -0.08
N ILE A 32 18.42 -9.63 -1.08
CA ILE A 32 19.52 -9.55 -2.04
C ILE A 32 19.04 -8.72 -3.22
N VAL A 33 19.82 -7.74 -3.65
CA VAL A 33 19.50 -6.89 -4.80
C VAL A 33 20.60 -7.05 -5.84
N GLY A 34 20.21 -7.25 -7.10
CA GLY A 34 21.17 -7.39 -8.19
C GLY A 34 20.52 -7.71 -9.53
N SER A 35 21.36 -7.85 -10.56
CA SER A 35 20.94 -8.27 -11.89
C SER A 35 20.74 -9.78 -11.94
N VAL A 36 19.55 -10.23 -12.31
CA VAL A 36 19.17 -11.64 -12.38
C VAL A 36 18.57 -11.95 -13.75
N GLY A 37 18.97 -13.07 -14.34
CA GLY A 37 18.48 -13.53 -15.64
C GLY A 37 19.56 -14.17 -16.50
N SER A 38 19.24 -14.43 -17.76
CA SER A 38 20.21 -14.94 -18.73
C SER A 38 21.06 -13.79 -19.29
N PRO A 39 22.20 -14.08 -19.93
CA PRO A 39 23.03 -13.04 -20.56
C PRO A 39 22.25 -12.15 -21.54
N GLN A 40 21.21 -12.66 -22.20
CA GLN A 40 20.38 -11.92 -23.15
C GLN A 40 19.24 -11.11 -22.49
N ARG A 41 18.92 -11.38 -21.22
CA ARG A 41 17.83 -10.70 -20.50
C ARG A 41 18.14 -10.65 -19.00
N LEU A 42 18.84 -9.59 -18.61
CA LEU A 42 19.12 -9.27 -17.21
C LEU A 42 18.11 -8.25 -16.69
N GLU A 43 17.50 -8.54 -15.55
CA GLU A 43 16.63 -7.61 -14.82
C GLU A 43 17.26 -7.28 -13.47
N PHE A 44 17.34 -5.99 -13.15
CA PHE A 44 17.74 -5.55 -11.82
C PHE A 44 16.56 -5.71 -10.86
N THR A 45 16.68 -6.60 -9.88
CA THR A 45 15.57 -6.98 -9.02
C THR A 45 16.03 -7.25 -7.58
N ALA A 46 15.07 -7.33 -6.66
CA ALA A 46 15.28 -7.73 -5.28
C ALA A 46 14.69 -9.13 -5.06
N ILE A 47 15.47 -10.02 -4.43
CA ILE A 47 15.10 -11.41 -4.16
C ILE A 47 15.23 -11.68 -2.66
N GLY A 48 14.23 -12.37 -2.11
CA GLY A 48 14.24 -12.84 -0.73
C GLY A 48 12.86 -12.96 -0.12
N ASN A 49 12.80 -13.40 1.12
CA ASN A 49 11.52 -13.50 1.83
C ASN A 49 10.84 -12.13 2.00
N THR A 50 11.61 -11.06 2.19
CA THR A 50 11.10 -9.69 2.37
C THR A 50 10.18 -9.23 1.23
N VAL A 51 10.54 -9.49 -0.04
CA VAL A 51 9.69 -9.11 -1.19
C VAL A 51 8.39 -9.91 -1.22
N ASN A 52 8.44 -11.19 -0.86
CA ASN A 52 7.28 -12.05 -0.78
C ASN A 52 6.33 -11.63 0.36
N VAL A 53 6.89 -11.26 1.52
CA VAL A 53 6.11 -10.73 2.64
C VAL A 53 5.43 -9.44 2.24
N ALA A 54 6.14 -8.48 1.63
CA ALA A 54 5.54 -7.23 1.16
C ALA A 54 4.32 -7.47 0.23
N SER A 55 4.46 -8.41 -0.72
CA SER A 55 3.35 -8.83 -1.59
C SER A 55 2.17 -9.44 -0.81
N ARG A 56 2.43 -10.26 0.22
CA ARG A 56 1.37 -10.82 1.06
C ARG A 56 0.67 -9.76 1.89
N ILE A 57 1.40 -8.80 2.46
CA ILE A 57 0.82 -7.65 3.17
C ILE A 57 -0.05 -6.82 2.23
N GLN A 58 0.38 -6.63 0.97
CA GLN A 58 -0.46 -5.99 -0.03
C GLN A 58 -1.73 -6.80 -0.29
N GLY A 59 -1.64 -8.14 -0.38
CA GLY A 59 -2.81 -8.99 -0.55
C GLY A 59 -3.86 -8.84 0.57
N LEU A 60 -3.41 -8.63 1.81
CA LEU A 60 -4.29 -8.41 2.97
C LEU A 60 -5.14 -7.14 2.87
N THR A 61 -4.78 -6.17 2.04
CA THR A 61 -5.58 -4.94 1.87
C THR A 61 -7.01 -5.25 1.42
N LYS A 62 -7.21 -6.36 0.68
CA LYS A 62 -8.52 -6.81 0.18
C LYS A 62 -9.44 -7.29 1.29
N THR A 63 -8.92 -7.99 2.29
CA THR A 63 -9.70 -8.56 3.39
C THR A 63 -9.86 -7.58 4.54
N VAL A 64 -8.84 -6.77 4.79
CA VAL A 64 -8.82 -5.77 5.87
C VAL A 64 -9.61 -4.51 5.51
N GLY A 65 -9.86 -4.25 4.22
CA GLY A 65 -10.61 -3.07 3.77
C GLY A 65 -9.84 -1.76 3.94
N ARG A 66 -8.50 -1.82 4.01
CA ARG A 66 -7.62 -0.65 4.12
C ARG A 66 -6.66 -0.62 2.93
N PRO A 67 -6.53 0.50 2.20
CA PRO A 67 -5.77 0.54 0.96
C PRO A 67 -4.26 0.62 1.15
N LEU A 68 -3.78 0.93 2.37
CA LEU A 68 -2.36 1.01 2.69
C LEU A 68 -2.08 0.34 4.04
N LEU A 69 -1.33 -0.75 3.98
CA LEU A 69 -0.90 -1.53 5.14
C LEU A 69 0.62 -1.52 5.24
N VAL A 70 1.11 -1.44 6.47
CA VAL A 70 2.54 -1.54 6.78
C VAL A 70 2.77 -2.50 7.93
N THR A 71 3.93 -3.15 7.96
CA THR A 71 4.36 -3.97 9.10
C THR A 71 5.00 -3.12 10.21
N ALA A 72 5.12 -3.67 11.42
CA ALA A 72 5.88 -3.04 12.52
C ALA A 72 7.29 -2.57 12.09
N ALA A 73 8.02 -3.41 11.34
CA ALA A 73 9.35 -3.08 10.82
C ALA A 73 9.41 -1.80 9.98
N VAL A 74 8.30 -1.39 9.36
CA VAL A 74 8.18 -0.13 8.62
C VAL A 74 7.77 1.00 9.55
N ARG A 75 6.74 0.79 10.39
CA ARG A 75 6.28 1.77 11.39
C ARG A 75 7.44 2.27 12.24
N ASP A 76 8.24 1.36 12.78
CA ASP A 76 9.35 1.66 13.69
C ASP A 76 10.48 2.46 13.01
N ARG A 77 10.56 2.41 11.67
CA ARG A 77 11.51 3.18 10.86
C ARG A 77 10.93 4.47 10.28
N SER A 78 9.63 4.71 10.44
CA SER A 78 8.93 5.82 9.79
C SER A 78 8.89 7.12 10.62
N ALA A 79 9.40 7.07 11.85
CA ALA A 79 9.29 8.17 12.84
C ALA A 79 7.84 8.69 12.97
N ASP A 80 7.66 9.89 13.49
CA ASP A 80 6.34 10.52 13.68
C ASP A 80 5.74 11.12 12.40
N SER A 81 6.22 10.69 11.22
CA SER A 81 5.81 11.24 9.92
C SER A 81 4.39 10.81 9.51
N PHE A 82 3.84 9.78 10.17
CA PHE A 82 2.56 9.18 9.81
C PHE A 82 1.77 8.77 11.04
N THR A 83 0.44 8.85 10.94
CA THR A 83 -0.47 8.29 11.93
C THR A 83 -0.83 6.85 11.53
N PHE A 84 -0.73 5.94 12.50
CA PHE A 84 -0.98 4.53 12.30
C PHE A 84 -2.17 4.07 13.14
N THR A 85 -3.04 3.25 12.54
CA THR A 85 -4.05 2.46 13.28
C THR A 85 -3.57 1.03 13.34
N GLU A 86 -3.37 0.51 14.55
CA GLU A 86 -3.05 -0.90 14.76
C GLU A 86 -4.24 -1.79 14.39
N LEU A 87 -3.94 -2.93 13.76
CA LEU A 87 -4.92 -3.91 13.35
C LEU A 87 -4.60 -5.27 14.00
N PRO A 88 -5.57 -6.20 14.06
CA PRO A 88 -5.31 -7.54 14.58
C PRO A 88 -4.11 -8.20 13.88
N PRO A 89 -3.15 -8.76 14.63
CA PRO A 89 -1.98 -9.41 14.05
C PRO A 89 -2.37 -10.51 13.07
N GLN A 90 -1.63 -10.62 11.96
CA GLN A 90 -1.93 -11.55 10.88
C GLN A 90 -0.88 -12.64 10.77
N GLU A 91 -1.32 -13.84 10.41
CA GLU A 91 -0.41 -14.92 10.04
C GLU A 91 0.01 -14.74 8.59
N VAL A 92 1.32 -14.59 8.37
CA VAL A 92 1.88 -14.36 7.05
C VAL A 92 2.85 -15.48 6.75
N ARG A 93 2.55 -16.27 5.72
CA ARG A 93 3.42 -17.35 5.27
C ARG A 93 4.85 -16.83 5.10
N GLY A 94 5.83 -17.60 5.58
CA GLY A 94 7.25 -17.24 5.49
C GLY A 94 7.76 -16.35 6.63
N ILE A 95 6.91 -15.97 7.59
CA ILE A 95 7.34 -15.38 8.86
C ILE A 95 6.89 -16.30 9.99
N GLU A 96 7.78 -16.57 10.94
CA GLU A 96 7.42 -17.26 12.17
C GLU A 96 6.60 -16.34 13.06
N GLY A 97 5.46 -16.84 13.54
CA GLY A 97 4.55 -16.09 14.41
C GLY A 97 3.63 -15.12 13.65
N ARG A 98 3.02 -14.20 14.41
CA ARG A 98 2.08 -13.22 13.88
C ARG A 98 2.76 -11.90 13.60
N VAL A 99 2.48 -11.34 12.43
CA VAL A 99 2.98 -10.04 12.00
C VAL A 99 2.01 -8.96 12.46
N MET A 100 2.51 -8.02 13.26
CA MET A 100 1.77 -6.80 13.56
C MET A 100 1.67 -5.93 12.30
N ILE A 101 0.44 -5.58 11.95
CA ILE A 101 0.11 -4.78 10.79
C ILE A 101 -0.62 -3.50 11.21
N PHE A 102 -0.35 -2.44 10.46
CA PHE A 102 -0.88 -1.11 10.73
C PHE A 102 -1.48 -0.55 9.45
N ALA A 103 -2.67 0.04 9.55
CA ALA A 103 -3.20 0.89 8.50
C ALA A 103 -2.62 2.29 8.65
N VAL A 104 -2.17 2.88 7.54
CA VAL A 104 -1.71 4.28 7.54
C VAL A 104 -2.92 5.18 7.35
N THR A 105 -3.14 6.07 8.29
CA THR A 105 -4.13 7.14 8.16
C THR A 105 -3.51 8.24 7.32
N LEU A 106 -4.00 8.41 6.10
CA LEU A 106 -3.65 9.57 5.31
C LEU A 106 -4.41 10.77 5.89
N PRO A 107 -3.77 11.93 6.09
CA PRO A 107 -4.50 13.15 6.36
C PRO A 107 -5.47 13.34 5.21
N THR A 108 -6.77 13.31 5.53
CA THR A 108 -7.82 13.56 4.55
C THR A 108 -7.60 14.99 4.08
N ALA A 109 -7.18 15.16 2.83
CA ALA A 109 -7.22 16.48 2.22
C ALA A 109 -8.69 16.89 2.23
N THR A 110 -9.05 17.84 3.10
CA THR A 110 -10.34 18.51 3.03
C THR A 110 -10.39 19.14 1.65
N ASN A 111 -11.19 18.58 0.74
CA ASN A 111 -11.34 19.13 -0.60
C ASN A 111 -12.48 20.16 -0.55
N PRO A 112 -12.21 21.49 -0.63
CA PRO A 112 -13.24 22.52 -0.51
C PRO A 112 -14.18 22.63 -1.73
N LYS A 113 -14.15 21.71 -2.70
CA LYS A 113 -14.92 21.81 -3.96
C LYS A 113 -16.13 20.88 -4.09
N SER A 114 -16.62 20.28 -3.01
CA SER A 114 -17.86 19.46 -3.02
C SER A 114 -19.11 20.21 -2.52
N GLN A 115 -19.12 21.54 -2.52
CA GLN A 115 -20.30 22.31 -2.14
C GLN A 115 -20.61 23.39 -3.18
N ALA A 116 -21.09 22.96 -4.34
CA ALA A 116 -21.91 23.80 -5.19
C ALA A 116 -23.27 23.09 -5.34
N PRO A 117 -24.36 23.64 -4.80
CA PRO A 117 -25.69 23.06 -4.99
C PRO A 117 -26.10 23.24 -6.46
N ASN A 118 -26.64 22.18 -7.04
CA ASN A 118 -27.18 22.18 -8.40
C ASN A 118 -28.37 23.17 -8.46
N PRO A 119 -28.32 24.26 -9.25
CA PRO A 119 -29.49 25.09 -9.44
C PRO A 119 -30.46 24.38 -10.39
N LYS A 120 -31.72 24.28 -9.97
CA LYS A 120 -32.85 23.93 -10.82
C LYS A 120 -33.10 25.01 -11.87
#